data_AF-A0A8K1CLU9-F1
#
_entry.id   AF-A0A8K1CLU9-F1
#
_cell.length_a   1.000
_cell.length_b   1.000
_cell.length_c   1.000
_cell.angle_alpha   90.00
_cell.angle_beta   90.00
_cell.angle_gamma   90.00
#
_symmetry.space_group_name_H-M   'P 1'
#
loop_
_entity.id
_entity.type
_entity.pdbx_description
1 polymer ?
#
loop_
_entity_poly.entity_id
_entity_poly.type
_entity_poly.pdbx_seq_one_letter_code
_entity_poly.pdbx_strand_id
1 'polypeptide(L)'
;MTQLDVVRVQPVEFKDQVYSNALIPRRKISLSVARRRSSSASGVTFDTIDCAALIIGCGVAGNAAALRLANRGIKVTMISAADDPHNSATYWAQGGIIYKSPDDSPQLLASDVHRAGAGVCDDEAVQKLAVEGPTRVEELLLEVAKVPFTRDAKGGLALTLEASHNRARILYKADHTGQVIATSMVQAVREHPNIELLTGRSAFELVKNDKGDCIGALTVSKAGKVEHYRSAFTLLATGGVGDVYKNTSNPEGARGEGVALAARAGARLKNMQYVQFHPTTLYIPNERRFLLTEALRGEGAILRDRNGRAFAKDYHPAGELAPRDVVARMILAEMEKQGEPCMFLDISHEDSTWLQNRFPTIYKHGLARGMDMTKQAMPVVPAAHYHCGGVEVDLDGCTTVPGLYAAGEVSCTGVHGANRLASTSLLEGLVWGCASADHFLKNFRNVQSMGDAKEIDPFAGLLGFREASVKEVEELLQATQRIMWENVGPLRTVRGMAKAVEKLTQLEIKADKLYRECVVTRQSAGIRNAVRAAKEIAISALNSPVSVGTHYIIQDQ
;
A
#
# COMPACT_ATOMS: atom_id res chain seq x y z
N MET A 1 37.01 -24.17 -55.72
CA MET A 1 36.29 -25.41 -55.39
C MET A 1 37.23 -26.17 -54.47
N THR A 2 37.04 -26.23 -53.16
CA THR A 2 35.89 -26.80 -52.43
C THR A 2 35.71 -26.19 -51.03
N GLN A 3 34.53 -26.44 -50.46
CA GLN A 3 33.85 -25.75 -49.36
C GLN A 3 34.56 -25.67 -48.00
N LEU A 4 34.31 -24.54 -47.33
CA LEU A 4 34.40 -24.33 -45.89
C LEU A 4 33.25 -25.06 -45.18
N ASP A 5 33.57 -25.97 -44.26
CA ASP A 5 32.61 -26.57 -43.34
C ASP A 5 32.37 -25.64 -42.15
N VAL A 6 31.16 -25.08 -42.10
CA VAL A 6 30.62 -24.33 -40.98
C VAL A 6 30.07 -25.33 -39.96
N VAL A 7 30.80 -25.54 -38.86
CA VAL A 7 30.28 -26.27 -37.70
C VAL A 7 29.22 -25.40 -37.02
N ARG A 8 27.94 -25.74 -37.24
CA ARG A 8 26.80 -25.19 -36.50
C ARG A 8 26.86 -25.67 -35.05
N VAL A 9 27.16 -24.78 -34.13
CA VAL A 9 26.94 -24.98 -32.69
C VAL A 9 25.43 -24.99 -32.45
N GLN A 10 24.90 -26.10 -31.96
CA GLN A 10 23.50 -26.20 -31.54
C GLN A 10 23.26 -25.32 -30.30
N PRO A 11 22.11 -24.65 -30.18
CA PRO A 11 21.76 -23.91 -28.98
C PRO A 11 21.56 -24.88 -27.82
N VAL A 12 22.24 -24.61 -26.71
CA VAL A 12 22.01 -25.30 -25.43
C VAL A 12 20.64 -24.85 -24.92
N GLU A 13 19.66 -25.73 -25.01
CA GLU A 13 18.39 -25.57 -24.30
C GLU A 13 18.65 -25.57 -22.80
N PHE A 14 18.47 -24.41 -22.16
CA PHE A 14 18.28 -24.35 -20.72
C PHE A 14 16.96 -25.05 -20.41
N LYS A 15 17.03 -26.27 -19.89
CA LYS A 15 15.88 -26.92 -19.26
C LYS A 15 15.48 -26.09 -18.03
N ASP A 16 14.44 -25.28 -18.19
CA ASP A 16 13.67 -24.77 -17.07
C ASP A 16 13.23 -25.96 -16.22
N GLN A 17 13.81 -26.09 -15.02
CA GLN A 17 13.25 -26.93 -13.97
C GLN A 17 11.93 -26.28 -13.53
N VAL A 18 10.87 -26.62 -14.25
CA VAL A 18 9.51 -26.48 -13.79
C VAL A 18 9.40 -27.26 -12.49
N TYR A 19 9.32 -26.55 -11.37
CA TYR A 19 8.83 -27.12 -10.12
C TYR A 19 7.41 -27.63 -10.38
N SER A 20 7.28 -28.94 -10.60
CA SER A 20 5.99 -29.59 -10.70
C SER A 20 5.34 -29.55 -9.31
N ASN A 21 4.50 -28.56 -9.07
CA ASN A 21 3.55 -28.61 -7.97
C ASN A 21 2.57 -29.75 -8.26
N ALA A 22 2.86 -30.93 -7.73
CA ALA A 22 1.87 -31.98 -7.58
C ALA A 22 0.79 -31.45 -6.62
N LEU A 23 -0.27 -30.90 -7.20
CA LEU A 23 -1.50 -30.52 -6.49
C LEU A 23 -2.13 -31.79 -5.92
N ILE A 24 -1.85 -32.06 -4.64
CA ILE A 24 -2.66 -33.00 -3.86
C ILE A 24 -4.06 -32.37 -3.73
N PRO A 25 -5.13 -33.00 -4.24
CA PRO A 25 -6.47 -32.45 -4.12
C PRO A 25 -6.94 -32.59 -2.68
N ARG A 26 -6.73 -31.56 -1.85
CA ARG A 26 -7.44 -31.43 -0.57
C ARG A 26 -8.86 -30.95 -0.88
N ARG A 27 -9.87 -31.73 -0.47
CA ARG A 27 -11.25 -31.26 -0.37
C ARG A 27 -11.26 -29.97 0.46
N LYS A 28 -11.47 -28.81 -0.18
CA LYS A 28 -11.73 -27.55 0.51
C LYS A 28 -13.07 -27.69 1.24
N ILE A 29 -13.01 -27.96 2.54
CA ILE A 29 -14.16 -27.76 3.41
C ILE A 29 -14.28 -26.24 3.57
N SER A 30 -15.32 -25.64 2.98
CA SER A 30 -15.59 -24.21 3.17
C SER A 30 -15.73 -23.93 4.67
N LEU A 31 -15.01 -22.93 5.18
CA LEU A 31 -15.04 -22.58 6.60
C LEU A 31 -16.33 -21.85 6.99
N SER A 32 -17.08 -21.39 5.99
CA SER A 32 -18.30 -20.60 6.09
C SER A 32 -19.55 -21.34 5.62
N VAL A 33 -20.72 -20.96 6.15
CA VAL A 33 -22.02 -21.47 5.68
C VAL A 33 -22.56 -20.50 4.63
N ALA A 34 -22.62 -20.95 3.38
CA ALA A 34 -23.22 -20.17 2.29
C ALA A 34 -24.72 -20.47 2.17
N ARG A 35 -25.54 -19.41 2.07
CA ARG A 35 -26.97 -19.50 1.73
C ARG A 35 -27.26 -18.62 0.53
N ARG A 36 -27.78 -19.23 -0.54
CA ARG A 36 -28.16 -18.48 -1.74
C ARG A 36 -29.45 -17.70 -1.49
N ARG A 37 -29.46 -16.43 -1.86
CA ARG A 37 -30.61 -15.53 -1.76
C ARG A 37 -30.73 -14.69 -3.04
N SER A 38 -31.92 -14.12 -3.25
CA SER A 38 -32.18 -13.14 -4.30
C SER A 38 -32.83 -11.91 -3.68
N SER A 39 -32.44 -10.72 -4.12
CA SER A 39 -33.14 -9.48 -3.73
C SER A 39 -34.32 -9.27 -4.67
N SER A 40 -35.51 -9.09 -4.12
CA SER A 40 -36.73 -8.81 -4.88
C SER A 40 -36.71 -7.43 -5.53
N ALA A 41 -35.96 -6.47 -4.98
CA ALA A 41 -35.89 -5.09 -5.47
C ALA A 41 -34.91 -4.91 -6.64
N SER A 42 -33.78 -5.64 -6.63
CA SER A 42 -32.72 -5.49 -7.65
C SER A 42 -32.60 -6.65 -8.65
N GLY A 43 -33.25 -7.80 -8.39
CA GLY A 43 -33.11 -9.00 -9.23
C GLY A 43 -31.72 -9.65 -9.19
N VAL A 44 -30.79 -9.12 -8.39
CA VAL A 44 -29.43 -9.65 -8.21
C VAL A 44 -29.49 -10.93 -7.37
N THR A 45 -28.87 -12.00 -7.88
CA THR A 45 -28.64 -13.22 -7.08
C THR A 45 -27.30 -13.12 -6.35
N PHE A 46 -27.28 -13.51 -5.08
CA PHE A 46 -26.09 -13.43 -4.25
C PHE A 46 -26.02 -14.59 -3.26
N ASP A 47 -24.81 -14.89 -2.82
CA ASP A 47 -24.58 -15.81 -1.72
C ASP A 47 -24.33 -15.00 -0.45
N THR A 48 -25.07 -15.31 0.61
CA THR A 48 -24.79 -14.80 1.95
C THR A 48 -23.88 -15.78 2.68
N ILE A 49 -22.80 -15.27 3.24
CA ILE A 49 -21.71 -16.04 3.84
C ILE A 49 -21.47 -15.48 5.24
N ASP A 50 -21.81 -16.26 6.27
CA ASP A 50 -21.49 -15.91 7.66
C ASP A 50 -20.03 -16.30 7.96
N CYS A 51 -19.23 -15.32 8.41
CA CYS A 51 -17.84 -15.53 8.80
C CYS A 51 -17.54 -14.85 10.15
N ALA A 52 -16.72 -15.51 10.98
CA ALA A 52 -16.40 -15.00 12.31
C ALA A 52 -15.53 -13.74 12.25
N ALA A 53 -14.66 -13.65 11.24
CA ALA A 53 -13.84 -12.48 10.95
C ALA A 53 -13.68 -12.32 9.43
N LEU A 54 -13.96 -11.11 8.93
CA LEU A 54 -13.75 -10.71 7.54
C LEU A 54 -12.54 -9.75 7.47
N ILE A 55 -11.54 -10.11 6.66
CA ILE A 55 -10.37 -9.25 6.40
C ILE A 55 -10.32 -8.91 4.91
N ILE A 56 -10.29 -7.62 4.59
CA ILE A 56 -10.28 -7.10 3.22
C ILE A 56 -8.88 -6.58 2.91
N GLY A 57 -8.08 -7.43 2.24
CA GLY A 57 -6.71 -7.16 1.86
C GLY A 57 -5.71 -8.16 2.46
N CYS A 58 -4.74 -8.59 1.65
CA CYS A 58 -3.75 -9.60 2.02
C CYS A 58 -2.31 -9.05 2.01
N GLY A 59 -2.14 -7.75 2.32
CA GLY A 59 -0.82 -7.17 2.65
C GLY A 59 -0.38 -7.54 4.07
N VAL A 60 0.75 -6.97 4.53
CA VAL A 60 1.33 -7.28 5.85
C VAL A 60 0.31 -7.17 7.00
N ALA A 61 -0.54 -6.14 7.01
CA ALA A 61 -1.54 -5.92 8.07
C ALA A 61 -2.64 -6.99 8.09
N GLY A 62 -3.17 -7.34 6.91
CA GLY A 62 -4.20 -8.37 6.78
C GLY A 62 -3.67 -9.75 7.18
N ASN A 63 -2.46 -10.11 6.74
CA ASN A 63 -1.83 -11.37 7.14
C ASN A 63 -1.55 -11.41 8.65
N ALA A 64 -1.08 -10.31 9.24
CA ALA A 64 -0.83 -10.22 10.69
C ALA A 64 -2.11 -10.47 11.49
N ALA A 65 -3.20 -9.77 11.15
CA ALA A 65 -4.50 -9.96 11.80
C ALA A 65 -5.03 -11.38 11.60
N ALA A 66 -4.94 -11.91 10.37
CA ALA A 66 -5.43 -13.25 10.05
C ALA A 66 -4.71 -14.33 10.85
N LEU A 67 -3.37 -14.33 10.86
CA LEU A 67 -2.57 -15.29 11.61
C LEU A 67 -2.81 -15.18 13.13
N ARG A 68 -2.91 -13.95 13.65
CA ARG A 68 -3.17 -13.69 15.07
C ARG A 68 -4.51 -14.27 15.53
N LEU A 69 -5.58 -14.02 14.78
CA LEU A 69 -6.92 -14.55 15.03
C LEU A 69 -6.96 -16.08 14.91
N ALA A 70 -6.38 -16.60 13.83
CA ALA A 70 -6.46 -18.00 13.48
C ALA A 70 -5.71 -18.92 14.46
N ASN A 71 -4.57 -18.44 14.99
CA ASN A 71 -3.83 -19.10 16.07
C ASN A 71 -4.61 -19.18 17.39
N ARG A 72 -5.65 -18.36 17.55
CA ARG A 72 -6.58 -18.40 18.69
C ARG A 72 -7.87 -19.18 18.38
N GLY A 73 -7.92 -19.88 17.25
CA GLY A 73 -9.04 -20.73 16.85
C GLY A 73 -10.18 -20.01 16.12
N ILE A 74 -10.04 -18.72 15.81
CA ILE A 74 -11.05 -17.98 15.04
C ILE A 74 -10.93 -18.35 13.57
N LYS A 75 -12.06 -18.67 12.93
CA LYS A 75 -12.13 -18.86 11.47
C LYS A 75 -12.10 -17.51 10.78
N VAL A 76 -11.12 -17.31 9.90
CA VAL A 76 -10.90 -16.06 9.19
C VAL A 76 -11.20 -16.24 7.71
N THR A 77 -12.03 -15.36 7.16
CA THR A 77 -12.19 -15.19 5.72
C THR A 77 -11.42 -13.95 5.29
N MET A 78 -10.40 -14.13 4.47
CA MET A 78 -9.59 -13.04 3.94
C MET A 78 -9.83 -12.92 2.43
N ILE A 79 -10.15 -11.72 1.96
CA ILE A 79 -10.36 -11.45 0.53
C ILE A 79 -9.25 -10.56 -0.03
N SER A 80 -8.89 -10.77 -1.29
CA SER A 80 -7.97 -9.91 -2.04
C SER A 80 -8.53 -9.60 -3.41
N ALA A 81 -8.44 -8.33 -3.80
CA ALA A 81 -8.83 -7.89 -5.13
C ALA A 81 -7.95 -8.53 -6.21
N ALA A 82 -6.64 -8.64 -5.97
CA ALA A 82 -5.71 -9.23 -6.92
C ALA A 82 -5.93 -10.73 -7.10
N ASP A 83 -5.64 -11.25 -8.30
CA ASP A 83 -5.66 -12.69 -8.57
C ASP A 83 -4.46 -13.39 -7.90
N ASP A 84 -3.28 -12.77 -8.01
CA ASP A 84 -2.07 -13.13 -7.26
C ASP A 84 -2.04 -12.35 -5.93
N PRO A 85 -2.04 -13.00 -4.77
CA PRO A 85 -2.01 -12.32 -3.47
C PRO A 85 -0.70 -11.58 -3.20
N HIS A 86 0.35 -11.82 -4.00
CA HIS A 86 1.59 -11.06 -3.91
C HIS A 86 1.49 -9.69 -4.59
N ASN A 87 0.48 -9.42 -5.42
CA ASN A 87 0.28 -8.10 -6.02
C ASN A 87 -0.23 -7.09 -4.97
N SER A 88 0.69 -6.58 -4.15
CA SER A 88 0.44 -5.64 -3.06
C SER A 88 1.65 -4.73 -2.86
N ALA A 89 1.46 -3.57 -2.25
CA ALA A 89 2.56 -2.66 -1.93
C ALA A 89 3.58 -3.29 -0.97
N THR A 90 3.13 -4.22 -0.10
CA THR A 90 4.00 -4.99 0.78
C THR A 90 5.06 -5.76 -0.01
N TYR A 91 4.69 -6.42 -1.11
CA TYR A 91 5.64 -7.20 -1.92
C TYR A 91 6.72 -6.34 -2.58
N TRP A 92 6.37 -5.12 -2.97
CA TRP A 92 7.28 -4.20 -3.65
C TRP A 92 8.14 -3.35 -2.71
N ALA A 93 8.01 -3.52 -1.39
CA ALA A 93 8.87 -2.81 -0.43
C ALA A 93 10.35 -3.27 -0.56
N GLN A 94 11.28 -2.32 -0.59
CA GLN A 94 12.70 -2.60 -0.84
C GLN A 94 13.54 -2.51 0.44
N GLY A 95 13.57 -1.33 1.06
CA GLY A 95 14.48 -0.94 2.16
C GLY A 95 14.54 -1.94 3.30
N GLY A 96 13.47 -2.03 4.09
CA GLY A 96 13.36 -3.06 5.11
C GLY A 96 12.21 -2.86 6.09
N ILE A 97 12.35 -3.45 7.26
CA ILE A 97 11.45 -3.26 8.39
C ILE A 97 12.25 -2.97 9.66
N ILE A 98 11.80 -1.98 10.43
CA ILE A 98 12.43 -1.61 11.70
C ILE A 98 12.32 -2.76 12.70
N TYR A 99 13.42 -3.01 13.39
CA TYR A 99 13.59 -4.00 14.44
C TYR A 99 14.33 -3.35 15.63
N LYS A 100 15.24 -4.07 16.30
CA LYS A 100 16.06 -3.59 17.41
C LYS A 100 17.55 -3.82 17.11
N SER A 101 18.40 -2.89 17.53
CA SER A 101 19.86 -3.07 17.63
C SER A 101 20.30 -3.07 19.10
N PRO A 102 21.50 -3.59 19.44
CA PRO A 102 21.99 -3.63 20.82
C PRO A 102 22.10 -2.26 21.50
N ASP A 103 22.32 -1.21 20.72
CA ASP A 103 22.45 0.18 21.16
C ASP A 103 21.19 1.04 20.86
N ASP A 104 20.06 0.37 20.63
CA ASP A 104 18.77 0.99 20.37
C ASP A 104 17.87 1.07 21.61
N SER A 105 16.87 1.95 21.55
CA SER A 105 15.75 1.98 22.50
C SER A 105 14.47 2.48 21.84
N PRO A 106 13.28 2.16 22.40
CA PRO A 106 12.02 2.73 21.93
C PRO A 106 12.04 4.26 21.89
N GLN A 107 12.72 4.91 22.83
CA GLN A 107 12.83 6.38 22.90
C GLN A 107 13.61 6.95 21.71
N LEU A 108 14.68 6.26 21.29
CA LEU A 108 15.46 6.67 20.10
C LEU A 108 14.63 6.49 18.82
N LEU A 109 13.86 5.42 18.71
CA LEU A 109 12.95 5.20 17.59
C LEU A 109 11.86 6.28 17.55
N ALA A 110 11.20 6.52 18.69
CA ALA A 110 10.16 7.53 18.81
C ALA A 110 10.69 8.91 18.39
N SER A 111 11.88 9.29 18.84
CA SER A 111 12.52 10.55 18.45
C SER A 111 12.73 10.67 16.94
N ASP A 112 13.16 9.60 16.27
CA ASP A 112 13.32 9.59 14.81
C ASP A 112 11.97 9.72 14.09
N VAL A 113 10.93 9.06 14.59
CA VAL A 113 9.56 9.13 14.04
C VAL A 113 8.98 10.54 14.21
N HIS A 114 9.06 11.14 15.40
CA HIS A 114 8.59 12.51 15.65
C HIS A 114 9.29 13.54 14.78
N ARG A 115 10.62 13.41 14.63
CA ARG A 115 11.40 14.31 13.76
C ARG A 115 10.97 14.17 12.31
N ALA A 116 10.77 12.95 11.82
CA ALA A 116 10.33 12.72 10.45
C ALA A 116 8.90 13.19 10.20
N GLY A 117 7.99 13.01 11.15
CA GLY A 117 6.56 13.34 11.04
C GLY A 117 6.21 14.83 11.15
N ALA A 118 7.22 15.70 11.20
CA ALA A 118 7.09 17.16 11.18
C ALA A 118 6.15 17.73 12.26
N GLY A 119 6.17 17.14 13.47
CA GLY A 119 5.43 17.64 14.63
C GLY A 119 3.92 17.33 14.64
N VAL A 120 3.45 16.47 13.74
CA VAL A 120 2.01 16.10 13.62
C VAL A 120 1.76 14.64 14.06
N CYS A 121 2.78 13.97 14.59
CA CYS A 121 2.64 12.61 15.11
C CYS A 121 1.73 12.55 16.33
N ASP A 122 1.07 11.41 16.53
CA ASP A 122 0.41 11.05 17.77
C ASP A 122 1.40 10.33 18.71
N ASP A 123 1.65 10.91 19.89
CA ASP A 123 2.67 10.43 20.83
C ASP A 123 2.39 9.01 21.33
N GLU A 124 1.14 8.66 21.60
CA GLU A 124 0.77 7.33 22.09
C GLU A 124 0.93 6.28 21.00
N ALA A 125 0.55 6.61 19.77
CA ALA A 125 0.72 5.72 18.63
C ALA A 125 2.21 5.48 18.32
N VAL A 126 3.04 6.54 18.35
CA VAL A 126 4.49 6.42 18.15
C VAL A 126 5.12 5.56 19.24
N GLN A 127 4.75 5.78 20.51
CA GLN A 127 5.27 4.99 21.62
C GLN A 127 4.85 3.52 21.51
N LYS A 128 3.58 3.25 21.15
CA LYS A 128 3.09 1.90 20.90
C LYS A 128 3.89 1.20 19.81
N LEU A 129 4.10 1.85 18.67
CA LEU A 129 4.90 1.32 17.57
C LEU A 129 6.33 0.99 18.02
N ALA A 130 6.95 1.94 18.74
CA ALA A 130 8.35 1.81 19.15
C ALA A 130 8.59 0.69 20.17
N VAL A 131 7.61 0.45 21.04
CA VAL A 131 7.68 -0.60 22.07
C VAL A 131 7.26 -1.96 21.51
N GLU A 132 6.11 -2.04 20.85
CA GLU A 132 5.54 -3.33 20.42
C GLU A 132 6.13 -3.83 19.09
N GLY A 133 6.59 -2.92 18.24
CA GLY A 133 7.03 -3.24 16.88
C GLY A 133 8.05 -4.37 16.80
N PRO A 134 9.22 -4.27 17.46
CA PRO A 134 10.23 -5.32 17.42
C PRO A 134 9.70 -6.68 17.87
N THR A 135 8.84 -6.72 18.88
CA THR A 135 8.18 -7.97 19.33
C THR A 135 7.26 -8.53 18.25
N ARG A 136 6.51 -7.70 17.51
CA ARG A 136 5.69 -8.19 16.38
C ARG A 136 6.53 -8.76 15.25
N VAL A 137 7.70 -8.19 15.00
CA VAL A 137 8.66 -8.73 14.02
C VAL A 137 9.16 -10.11 14.44
N GLU A 138 9.52 -10.30 15.72
CA GLU A 138 9.91 -11.60 16.26
C GLU A 138 8.79 -12.63 16.12
N GLU A 139 7.64 -12.35 16.71
CA GLU A 139 6.50 -13.28 16.75
C GLU A 139 6.03 -13.65 15.33
N LEU A 140 5.77 -12.67 14.47
CA LEU A 140 5.11 -12.93 13.19
C LEU A 140 6.08 -13.23 12.06
N LEU A 141 7.18 -12.47 11.94
CA LEU A 141 8.06 -12.60 10.79
C LEU A 141 9.15 -13.64 11.01
N LEU A 142 9.74 -13.72 12.21
CA LEU A 142 10.83 -14.67 12.47
C LEU A 142 10.31 -16.05 12.87
N GLU A 143 9.32 -16.12 13.77
CA GLU A 143 8.84 -17.39 14.32
C GLU A 143 7.74 -18.03 13.46
N VAL A 144 6.68 -17.28 13.13
CA VAL A 144 5.53 -17.81 12.38
C VAL A 144 5.82 -17.91 10.88
N ALA A 145 6.12 -16.79 10.22
CA ALA A 145 6.32 -16.75 8.77
C ALA A 145 7.73 -17.20 8.34
N LYS A 146 8.70 -17.21 9.26
CA LYS A 146 10.09 -17.62 9.02
C LYS A 146 10.74 -16.89 7.84
N VAL A 147 10.58 -15.57 7.82
CA VAL A 147 11.10 -14.69 6.77
C VAL A 147 12.64 -14.80 6.72
N PRO A 148 13.24 -15.10 5.55
CA PRO A 148 14.67 -15.35 5.43
C PRO A 148 15.49 -14.06 5.26
N PHE A 149 15.52 -13.19 6.28
CA PHE A 149 16.33 -11.96 6.30
C PHE A 149 17.83 -12.23 6.08
N THR A 150 18.57 -11.20 5.64
CA THR A 150 20.03 -11.26 5.48
C THR A 150 20.71 -11.54 6.81
N ARG A 151 21.77 -12.37 6.79
CA ARG A 151 22.62 -12.66 7.93
C ARG A 151 23.97 -11.99 7.81
N ASP A 152 24.56 -11.62 8.95
CA ASP A 152 25.93 -11.11 9.03
C ASP A 152 26.96 -12.25 8.96
N ALA A 153 28.26 -11.90 8.94
CA ALA A 153 29.35 -12.87 8.89
C ALA A 153 29.42 -13.82 10.11
N LYS A 154 28.77 -13.47 11.22
CA LYS A 154 28.67 -14.28 12.45
C LYS A 154 27.40 -15.14 12.48
N GLY A 155 26.56 -15.07 11.44
CA GLY A 155 25.28 -15.77 11.35
C GLY A 155 24.11 -15.07 12.05
N GLY A 156 24.32 -13.89 12.64
CA GLY A 156 23.29 -13.05 13.24
C GLY A 156 22.43 -12.36 12.19
N LEU A 157 21.35 -11.68 12.61
CA LEU A 157 20.55 -10.87 11.70
C LEU A 157 21.32 -9.60 11.30
N ALA A 158 21.47 -9.35 10.00
CA ALA A 158 22.10 -8.13 9.52
C ALA A 158 21.13 -6.94 9.60
N LEU A 159 21.66 -5.78 10.01
CA LEU A 159 20.92 -4.53 10.12
C LEU A 159 21.51 -3.47 9.18
N THR A 160 20.66 -2.62 8.62
CA THR A 160 21.06 -1.48 7.80
C THR A 160 20.50 -0.16 8.35
N LEU A 161 20.95 0.96 7.80
CA LEU A 161 20.55 2.32 8.15
C LEU A 161 19.87 2.98 6.95
N GLU A 162 18.74 3.66 7.17
CA GLU A 162 18.08 4.49 6.16
C GLU A 162 18.07 5.96 6.60
N ALA A 163 17.77 6.87 5.67
CA ALA A 163 17.76 8.30 5.95
C ALA A 163 16.83 8.64 7.13
N SER A 164 17.23 9.63 7.93
CA SER A 164 16.53 10.09 9.14
C SER A 164 16.48 9.12 10.33
N HIS A 165 17.14 7.95 10.25
CA HIS A 165 17.39 7.08 11.41
C HIS A 165 18.69 7.45 12.12
N ASN A 166 18.72 7.32 13.45
CA ASN A 166 19.91 7.55 14.26
C ASN A 166 20.70 6.28 14.61
N ARG A 167 20.17 5.08 14.32
CA ARG A 167 20.79 3.76 14.53
C ARG A 167 20.47 2.80 13.40
N ALA A 168 21.39 1.88 13.10
CA ALA A 168 21.17 0.78 12.18
C ALA A 168 20.24 -0.26 12.84
N ARG A 169 18.94 -0.19 12.52
CA ARG A 169 17.87 -0.96 13.16
C ARG A 169 16.96 -1.69 12.18
N ILE A 170 17.31 -1.69 10.89
CA ILE A 170 16.41 -2.14 9.83
C ILE A 170 16.84 -3.53 9.37
N LEU A 171 15.95 -4.52 9.55
CA LEU A 171 16.10 -5.83 8.92
C LEU A 171 15.80 -5.73 7.43
N TYR A 172 16.61 -6.41 6.62
CA TYR A 172 16.48 -6.36 5.17
C TYR A 172 16.81 -7.70 4.52
N LYS A 173 16.40 -7.84 3.26
CA LYS A 173 16.85 -8.89 2.35
C LYS A 173 17.28 -8.24 1.04
N ALA A 174 18.57 -7.96 0.94
CA ALA A 174 19.14 -7.11 -0.11
C ALA A 174 18.25 -5.87 -0.36
N ASP A 175 17.65 -5.73 -1.54
CA ASP A 175 16.72 -4.66 -1.92
C ASP A 175 15.29 -5.16 -2.24
N HIS A 176 14.91 -6.33 -1.72
CA HIS A 176 13.60 -6.96 -1.97
C HIS A 176 13.00 -7.52 -0.67
N THR A 177 13.14 -6.77 0.44
CA THR A 177 12.65 -7.18 1.76
C THR A 177 11.15 -7.45 1.78
N GLY A 178 10.38 -6.62 1.08
CA GLY A 178 8.94 -6.77 0.93
C GLY A 178 8.53 -8.07 0.25
N GLN A 179 9.27 -8.50 -0.77
CA GLN A 179 9.01 -9.73 -1.51
C GLN A 179 9.09 -10.94 -0.58
N VAL A 180 10.16 -11.05 0.21
CA VAL A 180 10.32 -12.19 1.13
C VAL A 180 9.33 -12.15 2.29
N ILE A 181 8.98 -10.97 2.81
CA ILE A 181 7.94 -10.83 3.84
C ILE A 181 6.57 -11.27 3.28
N ALA A 182 6.16 -10.70 2.15
CA ALA A 182 4.87 -11.00 1.54
C ALA A 182 4.74 -12.49 1.20
N THR A 183 5.78 -13.07 0.59
CA THR A 183 5.78 -14.49 0.19
C THR A 183 5.64 -15.41 1.41
N SER A 184 6.47 -15.20 2.43
CA SER A 184 6.45 -16.00 3.65
C SER A 184 5.14 -15.86 4.43
N MET A 185 4.59 -14.66 4.57
CA MET A 185 3.33 -14.46 5.28
C MET A 185 2.14 -15.05 4.54
N VAL A 186 2.07 -14.87 3.21
CA VAL A 186 1.00 -15.47 2.38
C VAL A 186 1.09 -17.00 2.42
N GLN A 187 2.30 -17.57 2.44
CA GLN A 187 2.49 -19.00 2.62
C GLN A 187 1.94 -19.47 3.97
N ALA A 188 2.33 -18.82 5.07
CA ALA A 188 1.83 -19.15 6.41
C ALA A 188 0.29 -19.06 6.48
N VAL A 189 -0.31 -18.04 5.86
CA VAL A 189 -1.77 -17.90 5.76
C VAL A 189 -2.41 -19.04 4.99
N ARG A 190 -1.85 -19.43 3.83
CA ARG A 190 -2.39 -20.52 3.00
C ARG A 190 -2.30 -21.89 3.66
N GLU A 191 -1.28 -22.10 4.50
CA GLU A 191 -1.06 -23.34 5.22
C GLU A 191 -1.89 -23.44 6.51
N HIS A 192 -2.42 -22.33 7.02
CA HIS A 192 -3.17 -22.30 8.27
C HIS A 192 -4.61 -22.83 8.10
N PRO A 193 -5.04 -23.85 8.88
CA PRO A 193 -6.34 -24.54 8.66
C PRO A 193 -7.57 -23.68 8.94
N ASN A 194 -7.44 -22.63 9.77
CA ASN A 194 -8.53 -21.72 10.11
C ASN A 194 -8.61 -20.47 9.21
N ILE A 195 -7.79 -20.36 8.15
CA ILE A 195 -7.81 -19.20 7.26
C ILE A 195 -8.24 -19.62 5.86
N GLU A 196 -9.23 -18.92 5.31
CA GLU A 196 -9.62 -19.03 3.91
C GLU A 196 -9.24 -17.74 3.17
N LEU A 197 -8.22 -17.83 2.30
CA LEU A 197 -7.81 -16.74 1.42
C LEU A 197 -8.49 -16.85 0.05
N LEU A 198 -9.31 -15.85 -0.27
CA LEU A 198 -10.08 -15.73 -1.49
C LEU A 198 -9.57 -14.58 -2.37
N THR A 199 -8.85 -14.91 -3.44
CA THR A 199 -8.32 -13.93 -4.40
C THR A 199 -9.35 -13.57 -5.48
N GLY A 200 -9.08 -12.52 -6.24
CA GLY A 200 -9.95 -12.04 -7.33
C GLY A 200 -11.30 -11.49 -6.87
N ARG A 201 -11.40 -10.95 -5.65
CA ARG A 201 -12.63 -10.41 -5.05
C ARG A 201 -12.41 -9.00 -4.52
N SER A 202 -13.22 -8.05 -4.97
CA SER A 202 -13.19 -6.66 -4.50
C SER A 202 -14.41 -6.36 -3.64
N ALA A 203 -14.19 -5.80 -2.45
CA ALA A 203 -15.28 -5.19 -1.68
C ALA A 203 -15.70 -3.88 -2.35
N PHE A 204 -17.01 -3.66 -2.49
CA PHE A 204 -17.54 -2.45 -3.11
C PHE A 204 -18.51 -1.67 -2.22
N GLU A 205 -19.06 -2.30 -1.18
CA GLU A 205 -19.87 -1.63 -0.17
C GLU A 205 -19.68 -2.28 1.21
N LEU A 206 -19.69 -1.48 2.27
CA LEU A 206 -19.76 -1.98 3.65
C LEU A 206 -21.23 -2.12 4.05
N VAL A 207 -21.57 -3.23 4.71
CA VAL A 207 -22.94 -3.49 5.16
C VAL A 207 -23.09 -2.99 6.59
N LYS A 208 -24.17 -2.25 6.85
CA LYS A 208 -24.50 -1.70 8.17
C LYS A 208 -25.83 -2.23 8.69
N ASN A 209 -25.94 -2.37 10.00
CA ASN A 209 -27.23 -2.59 10.66
C ASN A 209 -27.98 -1.24 10.86
N ASP A 210 -29.19 -1.33 11.40
CA ASP A 210 -30.04 -0.19 11.76
C ASP A 210 -29.44 0.75 12.84
N LYS A 211 -28.47 0.28 13.63
CA LYS A 211 -27.70 1.09 14.59
C LYS A 211 -26.51 1.81 13.96
N GLY A 212 -26.17 1.48 12.72
CA GLY A 212 -25.02 2.03 12.01
C GLY A 212 -23.71 1.25 12.20
N ASP A 213 -23.72 0.12 12.91
CA ASP A 213 -22.55 -0.75 13.07
C ASP A 213 -22.24 -1.46 11.75
N CYS A 214 -20.96 -1.62 11.43
CA CYS A 214 -20.54 -2.46 10.33
C CYS A 214 -20.70 -3.93 10.68
N ILE A 215 -21.44 -4.64 9.82
CA ILE A 215 -21.77 -6.06 9.98
C ILE A 215 -21.29 -6.90 8.79
N GLY A 216 -20.36 -6.38 8.00
CA GLY A 216 -19.78 -7.08 6.86
C GLY A 216 -19.57 -6.22 5.63
N ALA A 217 -19.50 -6.87 4.46
CA ALA A 217 -19.30 -6.22 3.18
C ALA A 217 -19.97 -6.96 2.03
N LEU A 218 -20.34 -6.21 0.99
CA LEU A 218 -20.63 -6.73 -0.33
C LEU A 218 -19.34 -6.78 -1.16
N THR A 219 -19.16 -7.88 -1.87
CA THR A 219 -18.01 -8.12 -2.73
C THR A 219 -18.45 -8.56 -4.12
N VAL A 220 -17.60 -8.32 -5.10
CA VAL A 220 -17.75 -8.81 -6.46
C VAL A 220 -16.50 -9.56 -6.87
N SER A 221 -16.67 -10.78 -7.36
CA SER A 221 -15.58 -11.57 -7.92
C SER A 221 -15.21 -11.11 -9.33
N LYS A 222 -14.06 -11.55 -9.84
CA LYS A 222 -13.65 -11.36 -11.24
C LYS A 222 -14.68 -11.88 -12.25
N ALA A 223 -15.45 -12.91 -11.88
CA ALA A 223 -16.52 -13.46 -12.71
C ALA A 223 -17.85 -12.70 -12.60
N GLY A 224 -17.88 -11.54 -11.92
CA GLY A 224 -19.09 -10.75 -11.73
C GLY A 224 -20.04 -11.29 -10.64
N LYS A 225 -19.68 -12.37 -9.95
CA LYS A 225 -20.49 -12.92 -8.85
C LYS A 225 -20.47 -11.98 -7.65
N VAL A 226 -21.65 -11.54 -7.22
CA VAL A 226 -21.87 -10.76 -6.00
C VAL A 226 -22.00 -11.69 -4.79
N GLU A 227 -21.25 -11.41 -3.74
CA GLU A 227 -21.25 -12.18 -2.48
C GLU A 227 -21.37 -11.21 -1.29
N HIS A 228 -22.17 -11.60 -0.31
CA HIS A 228 -22.41 -10.85 0.91
C HIS A 228 -21.76 -11.58 2.10
N TYR A 229 -20.69 -11.01 2.61
CA TYR A 229 -20.00 -11.53 3.78
C TYR A 229 -20.52 -10.82 5.02
N ARG A 230 -21.09 -11.58 5.95
CA ARG A 230 -21.54 -11.10 7.26
C ARG A 230 -20.49 -11.38 8.31
N SER A 231 -20.07 -10.35 9.01
CA SER A 231 -19.14 -10.46 10.11
C SER A 231 -19.23 -9.25 11.03
N ALA A 232 -19.18 -9.48 12.33
CA ALA A 232 -19.08 -8.41 13.30
C ALA A 232 -17.62 -7.97 13.57
N PHE A 233 -16.67 -8.55 12.85
CA PHE A 233 -15.31 -8.06 12.70
C PHE A 233 -15.01 -7.90 11.21
N THR A 234 -15.01 -6.66 10.73
CA THR A 234 -14.58 -6.33 9.36
C THR A 234 -13.33 -5.45 9.43
N LEU A 235 -12.20 -5.98 8.96
CA LEU A 235 -10.93 -5.25 8.91
C LEU A 235 -10.63 -4.78 7.48
N LEU A 236 -10.47 -3.47 7.31
CA LEU A 236 -9.89 -2.88 6.11
C LEU A 236 -8.35 -2.95 6.20
N ALA A 237 -7.74 -3.69 5.27
CA ALA A 237 -6.29 -3.80 5.10
C ALA A 237 -5.90 -3.61 3.62
N THR A 238 -6.58 -2.67 2.95
CA THR A 238 -6.62 -2.54 1.48
C THR A 238 -5.42 -1.82 0.86
N GLY A 239 -4.48 -1.32 1.67
CA GLY A 239 -3.37 -0.49 1.19
C GLY A 239 -3.79 0.95 0.88
N GLY A 240 -2.90 1.66 0.18
CA GLY A 240 -2.99 3.11 -0.01
C GLY A 240 -3.75 3.59 -1.24
N VAL A 241 -3.38 4.82 -1.64
CA VAL A 241 -4.09 5.63 -2.65
C VAL A 241 -3.22 5.99 -3.86
N GLY A 242 -1.99 5.46 -3.96
CA GLY A 242 -1.01 5.93 -4.94
C GLY A 242 -1.48 5.94 -6.40
N ASP A 243 -2.36 5.00 -6.78
CA ASP A 243 -2.86 4.85 -8.16
C ASP A 243 -3.91 5.91 -8.55
N VAL A 244 -4.30 6.80 -7.63
CA VAL A 244 -5.08 8.01 -7.96
C VAL A 244 -4.20 9.16 -8.45
N TYR A 245 -2.87 8.98 -8.52
CA TYR A 245 -1.92 9.93 -9.07
C TYR A 245 -1.31 9.40 -10.37
N LYS A 246 -1.04 10.31 -11.32
CA LYS A 246 -0.41 9.98 -12.60
C LYS A 246 0.94 9.29 -12.47
N ASN A 247 1.80 9.78 -11.58
CA ASN A 247 3.09 9.16 -11.27
C ASN A 247 3.04 8.54 -9.88
N THR A 248 3.16 7.20 -9.80
CA THR A 248 3.18 6.47 -8.53
C THR A 248 4.12 5.28 -8.58
N SER A 249 4.73 4.96 -7.44
CA SER A 249 5.48 3.71 -7.23
C SER A 249 4.63 2.57 -6.67
N ASN A 250 3.36 2.83 -6.32
CA ASN A 250 2.46 1.79 -5.79
C ASN A 250 2.15 0.77 -6.89
N PRO A 251 1.72 -0.47 -6.62
CA PRO A 251 1.18 -1.40 -7.63
C PRO A 251 -0.14 -0.89 -8.25
N GLU A 252 -0.54 -1.44 -9.40
CA GLU A 252 -1.81 -1.08 -10.05
C GLU A 252 -2.98 -1.49 -9.15
N GLY A 253 -4.00 -0.63 -9.05
CA GLY A 253 -5.17 -0.90 -8.22
C GLY A 253 -5.10 -0.35 -6.79
N ALA A 254 -3.98 0.27 -6.38
CA ALA A 254 -3.87 1.01 -5.11
C ALA A 254 -4.68 2.32 -5.14
N ARG A 255 -6.01 2.21 -5.27
CA ARG A 255 -6.95 3.29 -5.58
C ARG A 255 -7.71 3.83 -4.36
N GLY A 256 -7.29 3.49 -3.14
CA GLY A 256 -7.97 3.94 -1.92
C GLY A 256 -9.34 3.30 -1.69
N GLU A 257 -9.51 2.02 -2.05
CA GLU A 257 -10.79 1.31 -1.90
C GLU A 257 -11.32 1.35 -0.47
N GLY A 258 -10.49 0.98 0.53
CA GLY A 258 -10.91 1.01 1.93
C GLY A 258 -11.20 2.42 2.46
N VAL A 259 -10.48 3.44 2.00
CA VAL A 259 -10.78 4.84 2.34
C VAL A 259 -12.17 5.22 1.82
N ALA A 260 -12.46 4.91 0.55
CA ALA A 260 -13.74 5.24 -0.06
C ALA A 260 -14.90 4.48 0.60
N LEU A 261 -14.71 3.19 0.93
CA LEU A 261 -15.67 2.36 1.66
C LEU A 261 -15.96 2.93 3.05
N ALA A 262 -14.92 3.23 3.82
CA ALA A 262 -15.04 3.78 5.16
C ALA A 262 -15.74 5.15 5.15
N ALA A 263 -15.38 6.04 4.21
CA ALA A 263 -16.00 7.34 4.04
C ALA A 263 -17.51 7.23 3.74
N ARG A 264 -17.92 6.31 2.86
CA ARG A 264 -19.35 6.07 2.58
C ARG A 264 -20.09 5.44 3.76
N ALA A 265 -19.40 4.61 4.55
CA ALA A 265 -19.97 4.06 5.78
C ALA A 265 -20.14 5.13 6.88
N GLY A 266 -19.45 6.27 6.78
CA GLY A 266 -19.49 7.36 7.75
C GLY A 266 -18.35 7.33 8.77
N ALA A 267 -17.30 6.53 8.51
CA ALA A 267 -16.10 6.56 9.33
C ALA A 267 -15.34 7.89 9.13
N ARG A 268 -14.76 8.43 10.21
CA ARG A 268 -13.92 9.62 10.12
C ARG A 268 -12.64 9.29 9.36
N LEU A 269 -12.23 10.22 8.51
CA LEU A 269 -10.93 10.21 7.85
C LEU A 269 -10.05 11.27 8.51
N LYS A 270 -8.74 11.02 8.59
CA LYS A 270 -7.77 11.93 9.20
C LYS A 270 -6.57 12.07 8.29
N ASN A 271 -5.98 13.27 8.28
CA ASN A 271 -4.68 13.54 7.64
C ASN A 271 -4.61 13.23 6.14
N MET A 272 -5.75 13.25 5.43
CA MET A 272 -5.86 12.84 4.03
C MET A 272 -4.97 13.66 3.08
N GLN A 273 -4.58 14.87 3.46
CA GLN A 273 -3.69 15.74 2.67
C GLN A 273 -2.23 15.26 2.64
N TYR A 274 -1.82 14.41 3.58
CA TYR A 274 -0.43 13.96 3.72
C TYR A 274 -0.15 12.71 2.89
N VAL A 275 0.04 12.92 1.59
CA VAL A 275 0.56 11.91 0.66
C VAL A 275 2.06 12.16 0.49
N GLN A 276 2.87 11.15 0.80
CA GLN A 276 4.31 11.18 0.61
C GLN A 276 4.66 10.87 -0.84
N PHE A 277 5.49 11.73 -1.43
CA PHE A 277 6.09 11.52 -2.74
C PHE A 277 7.53 11.04 -2.53
N HIS A 278 7.85 9.83 -3.00
CA HIS A 278 9.23 9.35 -2.94
C HIS A 278 10.07 10.14 -3.94
N PRO A 279 11.25 10.65 -3.56
CA PRO A 279 12.06 11.50 -4.43
C PRO A 279 12.62 10.76 -5.65
N THR A 280 13.02 9.52 -5.47
CA THR A 280 13.76 8.75 -6.49
C THR A 280 12.94 7.58 -6.99
N THR A 281 12.25 7.78 -8.12
CA THR A 281 11.70 6.67 -8.91
C THR A 281 12.24 6.75 -10.33
N LEU A 282 12.51 5.59 -10.93
CA LEU A 282 13.09 5.48 -12.26
C LEU A 282 12.16 6.13 -13.29
N TYR A 283 12.71 7.11 -14.01
CA TYR A 283 12.02 7.78 -15.09
C TYR A 283 12.28 7.06 -16.40
N ILE A 284 11.24 6.39 -16.91
CA ILE A 284 11.20 5.87 -18.27
C ILE A 284 9.89 6.37 -18.89
N PRO A 285 9.93 6.94 -20.10
CA PRO A 285 8.72 7.39 -20.78
C PRO A 285 7.69 6.26 -20.87
N ASN A 286 6.43 6.57 -20.52
CA ASN A 286 5.28 5.65 -20.60
C ASN A 286 5.34 4.38 -19.74
N GLU A 287 6.37 4.20 -18.91
CA GLU A 287 6.41 3.10 -17.94
C GLU A 287 5.97 3.55 -16.54
N ARG A 288 5.48 2.58 -15.77
CA ARG A 288 5.18 2.78 -14.36
C ARG A 288 6.46 3.09 -13.58
N ARG A 289 6.35 3.93 -12.56
CA ARG A 289 7.52 4.39 -11.81
C ARG A 289 8.05 3.27 -10.93
N PHE A 290 9.24 2.78 -11.24
CA PHE A 290 9.93 1.81 -10.41
C PHE A 290 10.70 2.53 -9.30
N LEU A 291 10.49 2.13 -8.05
CA LEU A 291 11.16 2.75 -6.90
C LEU A 291 12.67 2.47 -6.95
N LEU A 292 13.49 3.52 -6.76
CA LEU A 292 14.90 3.36 -6.41
C LEU A 292 15.04 3.65 -4.91
N THR A 293 15.33 2.61 -4.12
CA THR A 293 15.34 2.69 -2.65
C THR A 293 16.14 3.87 -2.11
N GLU A 294 15.62 4.49 -1.05
CA GLU A 294 16.32 5.54 -0.29
C GLU A 294 17.67 5.06 0.28
N ALA A 295 17.84 3.75 0.47
CA ALA A 295 19.12 3.18 0.87
C ALA A 295 20.25 3.52 -0.12
N LEU A 296 19.97 3.73 -1.42
CA LEU A 296 21.01 4.16 -2.36
C LEU A 296 21.64 5.50 -1.95
N ARG A 297 20.83 6.47 -1.51
CA ARG A 297 21.32 7.76 -1.00
C ARG A 297 22.04 7.60 0.34
N GLY A 298 21.54 6.70 1.19
CA GLY A 298 22.21 6.31 2.44
C GLY A 298 23.61 5.73 2.22
N GLU A 299 23.80 5.03 1.11
CA GLU A 299 25.06 4.41 0.67
C GLU A 299 25.85 5.32 -0.29
N GLY A 300 25.60 6.64 -0.29
CA GLY A 300 26.44 7.61 -0.99
C GLY A 300 25.97 8.06 -2.38
N ALA A 301 24.84 7.57 -2.89
CA ALA A 301 24.34 8.02 -4.20
C ALA A 301 24.09 9.53 -4.23
N ILE A 302 24.51 10.18 -5.33
CA ILE A 302 24.52 11.64 -5.50
C ILE A 302 23.40 12.06 -6.46
N LEU A 303 22.66 13.12 -6.13
CA LEU A 303 21.68 13.72 -7.06
C LEU A 303 22.37 14.69 -8.02
N ARG A 304 22.24 14.40 -9.32
CA ARG A 304 22.85 15.16 -10.41
C ARG A 304 21.82 15.73 -11.38
N ASP A 305 22.12 16.90 -11.90
CA ASP A 305 21.37 17.48 -13.01
C ASP A 305 21.80 16.91 -14.37
N ARG A 306 21.21 17.39 -15.46
CA ARG A 306 21.53 16.93 -16.83
C ARG A 306 23.00 17.17 -17.23
N ASN A 307 23.65 18.15 -16.61
CA ASN A 307 25.05 18.48 -16.87
C ASN A 307 26.02 17.73 -15.93
N GLY A 308 25.49 16.83 -15.08
CA GLY A 308 26.28 16.05 -14.13
C GLY A 308 26.63 16.78 -12.83
N ARG A 309 26.10 17.99 -12.62
CA ARG A 309 26.37 18.80 -11.43
C ARG A 309 25.58 18.27 -10.24
N ALA A 310 26.26 18.07 -9.11
CA ALA A 310 25.59 17.76 -7.84
C ALA A 310 24.85 19.01 -7.33
N PHE A 311 23.54 18.90 -7.09
CA PHE A 311 22.70 20.08 -6.78
C PHE A 311 22.01 20.02 -5.41
N ALA A 312 21.92 18.86 -4.75
CA ALA A 312 21.10 18.71 -3.54
C ALA A 312 21.51 19.68 -2.41
N LYS A 313 22.81 19.96 -2.28
CA LYS A 313 23.35 20.88 -1.28
C LYS A 313 23.04 22.35 -1.54
N ASP A 314 22.62 22.72 -2.74
CA ASP A 314 22.15 24.07 -3.04
C ASP A 314 20.82 24.38 -2.33
N TYR A 315 20.05 23.33 -2.04
CA TYR A 315 18.71 23.45 -1.46
C TYR A 315 18.65 23.13 0.03
N HIS A 316 19.52 22.24 0.53
CA HIS A 316 19.51 21.87 1.95
C HIS A 316 20.89 21.37 2.42
N PRO A 317 21.34 21.72 3.65
CA PRO A 317 22.64 21.30 4.18
C PRO A 317 22.85 19.78 4.22
N ALA A 318 21.79 19.02 4.51
CA ALA A 318 21.83 17.55 4.52
C ALA A 318 21.85 16.91 3.11
N GLY A 319 21.72 17.70 2.03
CA GLY A 319 21.75 17.22 0.65
C GLY A 319 20.80 16.05 0.39
N GLU A 320 21.36 14.96 -0.13
CA GLU A 320 20.66 13.71 -0.47
C GLU A 320 20.02 13.01 0.74
N LEU A 321 20.48 13.31 1.97
CA LEU A 321 19.95 12.75 3.20
C LEU A 321 18.88 13.64 3.87
N ALA A 322 18.47 14.73 3.23
CA ALA A 322 17.34 15.52 3.68
C ALA A 322 16.04 14.69 3.70
N PRO A 323 15.00 15.12 4.46
CA PRO A 323 13.70 14.45 4.47
C PRO A 323 13.09 14.33 3.07
N ARG A 324 12.32 13.26 2.84
CA ARG A 324 11.76 12.89 1.52
C ARG A 324 10.98 14.01 0.84
N ASP A 325 10.14 14.69 1.60
CA ASP A 325 9.33 15.80 1.10
C ASP A 325 10.21 16.96 0.60
N VAL A 326 11.31 17.25 1.31
CA VAL A 326 12.29 18.26 0.89
C VAL A 326 12.99 17.80 -0.40
N VAL A 327 13.57 16.59 -0.42
CA VAL A 327 14.30 16.08 -1.60
C VAL A 327 13.39 15.99 -2.84
N ALA A 328 12.13 15.57 -2.67
CA ALA A 328 11.18 15.53 -3.78
C ALA A 328 10.93 16.93 -4.36
N ARG A 329 10.79 17.96 -3.51
CA ARG A 329 10.65 19.35 -3.95
C ARG A 329 11.93 19.89 -4.62
N MET A 330 13.12 19.53 -4.12
CA MET A 330 14.39 19.90 -4.77
C MET A 330 14.46 19.39 -6.20
N ILE A 331 14.12 18.11 -6.41
CA ILE A 331 14.16 17.50 -7.74
C ILE A 331 13.16 18.19 -8.67
N LEU A 332 11.94 18.50 -8.20
CA LEU A 332 10.95 19.22 -9.01
C LEU A 332 11.40 20.64 -9.37
N ALA A 333 11.99 21.36 -8.42
CA ALA A 333 12.51 22.70 -8.65
C ALA A 333 13.66 22.70 -9.66
N GLU A 334 14.59 21.73 -9.56
CA GLU A 334 15.70 21.62 -10.51
C GLU A 334 15.21 21.17 -11.91
N MET A 335 14.21 20.28 -11.98
CA MET A 335 13.52 19.92 -13.23
C MET A 335 12.90 21.14 -13.91
N GLU A 336 12.14 21.95 -13.15
CA GLU A 336 11.50 23.16 -13.66
C GLU A 336 12.52 24.18 -14.14
N LYS A 337 13.56 24.44 -13.34
CA LYS A 337 14.65 25.38 -13.66
C LYS A 337 15.36 25.04 -14.98
N GLN A 338 15.54 23.76 -15.28
CA GLN A 338 16.24 23.30 -16.49
C GLN A 338 15.30 22.93 -17.64
N GLY A 339 13.99 22.88 -17.41
CA GLY A 339 13.03 22.39 -18.39
C GLY A 339 13.18 20.90 -18.71
N GLU A 340 13.64 20.10 -17.74
CA GLU A 340 13.97 18.67 -17.92
C GLU A 340 12.90 17.75 -17.30
N PRO A 341 12.63 16.58 -17.91
CA PRO A 341 11.61 15.66 -17.42
C PRO A 341 12.05 14.81 -16.21
N CYS A 342 13.35 14.79 -15.91
CA CYS A 342 13.93 14.05 -14.80
C CYS A 342 15.28 14.65 -14.37
N MET A 343 15.72 14.30 -13.17
CA MET A 343 17.11 14.46 -12.71
C MET A 343 17.80 13.08 -12.72
N PHE A 344 19.00 12.96 -12.16
CA PHE A 344 19.76 11.71 -12.15
C PHE A 344 20.23 11.35 -10.73
N LEU A 345 20.23 10.05 -10.40
CA LEU A 345 20.79 9.49 -9.17
C LEU A 345 22.02 8.64 -9.53
N ASP A 346 23.18 9.03 -9.03
CA ASP A 346 24.47 8.44 -9.39
C ASP A 346 25.13 7.72 -8.21
N ILE A 347 25.27 6.41 -8.32
CA ILE A 347 26.03 5.57 -7.38
C ILE A 347 27.19 4.84 -8.09
N SER A 348 27.53 5.25 -9.32
CA SER A 348 28.53 4.54 -10.16
C SER A 348 29.97 4.61 -9.62
N HIS A 349 30.21 5.39 -8.56
CA HIS A 349 31.49 5.46 -7.86
C HIS A 349 31.71 4.30 -6.89
N GLU A 350 30.66 3.56 -6.53
CA GLU A 350 30.75 2.37 -5.68
C GLU A 350 31.20 1.13 -6.45
N ASP A 351 31.69 0.11 -5.73
CA ASP A 351 32.12 -1.14 -6.34
C ASP A 351 30.97 -1.86 -7.07
N SER A 352 31.19 -2.21 -8.34
CA SER A 352 30.18 -2.84 -9.19
C SER A 352 29.71 -4.19 -8.64
N THR A 353 30.60 -5.00 -8.08
CA THR A 353 30.24 -6.32 -7.51
C THR A 353 29.40 -6.14 -6.26
N TRP A 354 29.77 -5.19 -5.41
CA TRP A 354 29.02 -4.83 -4.22
C TRP A 354 27.62 -4.34 -4.58
N LEU A 355 27.48 -3.43 -5.56
CA LEU A 355 26.18 -2.93 -6.03
C LEU A 355 25.27 -4.05 -6.53
N GLN A 356 25.81 -4.98 -7.33
CA GLN A 356 25.06 -6.12 -7.85
C GLN A 356 24.56 -7.05 -6.74
N ASN A 357 25.32 -7.19 -5.66
CA ASN A 357 24.95 -8.01 -4.51
C ASN A 357 24.00 -7.29 -3.55
N ARG A 358 24.19 -5.98 -3.33
CA ARG A 358 23.41 -5.16 -2.39
C ARG A 358 22.06 -4.74 -2.95
N PHE A 359 22.02 -4.40 -4.25
CA PHE A 359 20.86 -3.91 -4.99
C PHE A 359 20.54 -4.73 -6.25
N PRO A 360 20.41 -6.07 -6.14
CA PRO A 360 20.23 -6.95 -7.30
C PRO A 360 18.93 -6.68 -8.07
N THR A 361 17.86 -6.27 -7.39
CA THR A 361 16.57 -6.01 -8.02
C THR A 361 16.64 -4.75 -8.87
N ILE A 362 17.20 -3.68 -8.30
CA ILE A 362 17.39 -2.40 -9.01
C ILE A 362 18.35 -2.59 -10.19
N TYR A 363 19.49 -3.27 -9.97
CA TYR A 363 20.47 -3.55 -11.00
C TYR A 363 19.85 -4.32 -12.18
N LYS A 364 19.17 -5.45 -11.92
CA LYS A 364 18.53 -6.26 -12.96
C LYS A 364 17.42 -5.48 -13.68
N HIS A 365 16.62 -4.70 -12.94
CA HIS A 365 15.54 -3.90 -13.52
C HIS A 365 16.07 -2.82 -14.48
N GLY A 366 17.13 -2.11 -14.09
CA GLY A 366 17.81 -1.13 -14.93
C GLY A 366 18.49 -1.78 -16.13
N LEU A 367 19.24 -2.86 -15.91
CA LEU A 367 20.00 -3.53 -16.97
C LEU A 367 19.08 -4.07 -18.07
N ALA A 368 17.92 -4.61 -17.70
CA ALA A 368 16.88 -5.07 -18.64
C ALA A 368 16.35 -3.96 -19.55
N ARG A 369 16.61 -2.69 -19.22
CA ARG A 369 16.24 -1.49 -19.98
C ARG A 369 17.45 -0.75 -20.54
N GLY A 370 18.62 -1.39 -20.56
CA GLY A 370 19.86 -0.81 -21.07
C GLY A 370 20.52 0.22 -20.16
N MET A 371 20.13 0.29 -18.88
CA MET A 371 20.72 1.21 -17.89
C MET A 371 21.55 0.43 -16.87
N ASP A 372 22.84 0.71 -16.83
CA ASP A 372 23.78 0.05 -15.91
C ASP A 372 24.15 1.02 -14.77
N MET A 373 23.48 0.88 -13.62
CA MET A 373 23.71 1.75 -12.44
C MET A 373 25.15 1.71 -11.92
N THR A 374 25.95 0.71 -12.31
CA THR A 374 27.37 0.61 -11.91
C THR A 374 28.30 1.44 -12.79
N LYS A 375 27.77 2.02 -13.88
CA LYS A 375 28.55 2.77 -14.87
C LYS A 375 28.00 4.16 -15.19
N GLN A 376 26.73 4.41 -14.89
CA GLN A 376 26.06 5.67 -15.22
C GLN A 376 25.00 6.03 -14.18
N ALA A 377 24.65 7.32 -14.15
CA ALA A 377 23.58 7.83 -13.31
C ALA A 377 22.19 7.40 -13.85
N MET A 378 21.29 7.05 -12.94
CA MET A 378 19.95 6.57 -13.27
C MET A 378 18.95 7.74 -13.32
N PRO A 379 18.10 7.87 -14.36
CA PRO A 379 17.14 8.96 -14.46
C PRO A 379 16.04 8.81 -13.40
N VAL A 380 15.78 9.85 -12.62
CA VAL A 380 14.83 9.84 -11.50
C VAL A 380 13.84 10.99 -11.53
N VAL A 381 12.62 10.70 -11.08
CA VAL A 381 11.55 11.67 -10.86
C VAL A 381 10.77 11.32 -9.58
N PRO A 382 10.19 12.32 -8.88
CA PRO A 382 9.34 12.04 -7.74
C PRO A 382 8.02 11.37 -8.14
N ALA A 383 7.48 10.53 -7.27
CA ALA A 383 6.20 9.85 -7.51
C ALA A 383 5.44 9.60 -6.20
N ALA A 384 4.10 9.59 -6.26
CA ALA A 384 3.27 9.27 -5.11
C ALA A 384 3.60 7.87 -4.60
N HIS A 385 3.87 7.74 -3.30
CA HIS A 385 4.48 6.53 -2.73
C HIS A 385 3.74 5.98 -1.53
N TYR A 386 3.31 6.82 -0.60
CA TYR A 386 2.68 6.37 0.64
C TYR A 386 1.65 7.37 1.16
N HIS A 387 0.55 6.89 1.70
CA HIS A 387 -0.47 7.71 2.34
C HIS A 387 -0.29 7.72 3.86
N CYS A 388 0.04 8.88 4.44
CA CYS A 388 0.18 9.04 5.90
C CYS A 388 -1.19 9.27 6.59
N GLY A 389 -2.19 9.71 5.82
CA GLY A 389 -3.58 9.78 6.23
C GLY A 389 -4.33 8.47 6.02
N GLY A 390 -5.65 8.51 6.16
CA GLY A 390 -6.50 7.34 5.99
C GLY A 390 -7.72 7.36 6.88
N VAL A 391 -8.27 6.18 7.11
CA VAL A 391 -9.37 5.95 8.06
C VAL A 391 -8.84 6.16 9.47
N GLU A 392 -9.44 7.08 10.23
CA GLU A 392 -9.05 7.32 11.62
C GLU A 392 -9.27 6.05 12.44
N VAL A 393 -8.23 5.64 13.18
CA VAL A 393 -8.29 4.51 14.12
C VAL A 393 -7.67 4.87 15.46
N ASP A 394 -8.12 4.19 16.51
CA ASP A 394 -7.48 4.23 17.82
C ASP A 394 -6.26 3.28 17.91
N LEU A 395 -5.69 3.16 19.11
CA LEU A 395 -4.54 2.27 19.39
C LEU A 395 -4.86 0.78 19.23
N ASP A 396 -6.13 0.41 19.19
CA ASP A 396 -6.61 -0.95 18.99
C ASP A 396 -7.03 -1.21 17.53
N GLY A 397 -6.93 -0.21 16.63
CA GLY A 397 -7.31 -0.31 15.24
C GLY A 397 -8.82 -0.18 14.97
N CYS A 398 -9.60 0.23 15.98
CA CYS A 398 -11.02 0.46 15.83
C CYS A 398 -11.28 1.77 15.09
N THR A 399 -12.17 1.75 14.11
CA THR A 399 -12.65 2.98 13.48
C THR A 399 -13.77 3.61 14.30
N THR A 400 -14.25 4.77 13.86
CA THR A 400 -15.41 5.43 14.47
C THR A 400 -16.74 4.75 14.18
N VAL A 401 -16.75 3.72 13.32
CA VAL A 401 -17.91 2.88 13.03
C VAL A 401 -17.72 1.55 13.77
N PRO A 402 -18.56 1.21 14.76
CA PRO A 402 -18.44 -0.05 15.48
C PRO A 402 -18.47 -1.26 14.55
N GLY A 403 -17.66 -2.28 14.84
CA GLY A 403 -17.51 -3.48 13.99
C GLY A 403 -16.58 -3.30 12.78
N LEU A 404 -16.21 -2.06 12.44
CA LEU A 404 -15.24 -1.75 11.40
C LEU A 404 -13.86 -1.40 12.01
N TYR A 405 -12.83 -2.07 11.52
CA TYR A 405 -11.43 -1.87 11.86
C TYR A 405 -10.65 -1.43 10.62
N ALA A 406 -9.51 -0.79 10.82
CA ALA A 406 -8.57 -0.51 9.73
C ALA A 406 -7.11 -0.66 10.20
N ALA A 407 -6.25 -1.24 9.36
CA ALA A 407 -4.83 -1.40 9.67
C ALA A 407 -3.94 -1.34 8.43
N GLY A 408 -2.70 -0.87 8.63
CA GLY A 408 -1.76 -0.58 7.55
C GLY A 408 -2.08 0.73 6.84
N GLU A 409 -1.62 0.91 5.60
CA GLU A 409 -1.67 2.20 4.88
C GLU A 409 -3.09 2.75 4.62
N VAL A 410 -4.13 1.93 4.75
CA VAL A 410 -5.51 2.42 4.68
C VAL A 410 -5.92 3.23 5.92
N SER A 411 -5.25 3.00 7.05
CA SER A 411 -5.54 3.64 8.34
C SER A 411 -4.67 4.87 8.58
N CYS A 412 -5.19 5.81 9.36
CA CYS A 412 -4.42 6.87 9.99
C CYS A 412 -4.36 6.60 11.49
N THR A 413 -3.25 6.00 11.92
CA THR A 413 -2.93 5.73 13.34
C THR A 413 -2.39 6.96 14.06
N GLY A 414 -1.90 7.96 13.31
CA GLY A 414 -1.17 9.11 13.82
C GLY A 414 0.35 8.93 13.88
N VAL A 415 0.88 7.71 13.68
CA VAL A 415 2.33 7.43 13.74
C VAL A 415 3.15 8.32 12.80
N HIS A 416 2.68 8.48 11.56
CA HIS A 416 3.49 9.12 10.50
C HIS A 416 3.40 10.64 10.47
N GLY A 417 2.48 11.24 11.23
CA GLY A 417 2.21 12.68 11.17
C GLY A 417 2.05 13.19 9.74
N ALA A 418 2.82 14.23 9.40
CA ALA A 418 2.80 14.85 8.08
C ALA A 418 3.86 14.30 7.10
N ASN A 419 4.71 13.38 7.53
CA ASN A 419 5.72 12.74 6.68
C ASN A 419 6.27 11.46 7.32
N ARG A 420 6.11 10.34 6.62
CA ARG A 420 6.54 9.03 7.13
C ARG A 420 8.08 8.85 7.16
N LEU A 421 8.60 8.35 8.27
CA LEU A 421 9.96 7.79 8.38
C LEU A 421 10.09 6.49 7.56
N ALA A 422 11.24 6.30 6.91
CA ALA A 422 11.49 5.09 6.14
C ALA A 422 11.39 3.81 7.00
N SER A 423 10.91 2.72 6.41
CA SER A 423 10.78 1.39 7.05
C SER A 423 9.83 1.27 8.27
N THR A 424 9.02 2.29 8.57
CA THR A 424 7.94 2.21 9.57
C THR A 424 6.63 1.62 9.05
N SER A 425 6.34 1.68 7.74
CA SER A 425 5.02 1.30 7.20
C SER A 425 4.70 -0.19 7.35
N LEU A 426 5.68 -1.07 7.13
CA LEU A 426 5.52 -2.50 7.36
C LEU A 426 5.31 -2.81 8.85
N LEU A 427 6.04 -2.09 9.72
CA LEU A 427 5.97 -2.24 11.17
C LEU A 427 4.59 -1.82 11.71
N GLU A 428 4.07 -0.67 11.27
CA GLU A 428 2.73 -0.20 11.62
C GLU A 428 1.67 -1.22 11.20
N GLY A 429 1.78 -1.77 10.00
CA GLY A 429 0.86 -2.80 9.52
C GLY A 429 0.85 -4.04 10.41
N LEU A 430 2.01 -4.51 10.88
CA LEU A 430 2.07 -5.62 11.85
C LEU A 430 1.41 -5.24 13.18
N VAL A 431 1.78 -4.09 13.75
CA VAL A 431 1.32 -3.65 15.07
C VAL A 431 -0.20 -3.47 15.09
N TRP A 432 -0.78 -2.72 14.15
CA TRP A 432 -2.22 -2.47 14.13
C TRP A 432 -3.04 -3.65 13.60
N GLY A 433 -2.46 -4.48 12.74
CA GLY A 433 -3.08 -5.77 12.37
C GLY A 433 -3.23 -6.68 13.59
N CYS A 434 -2.19 -6.81 14.41
CA CYS A 434 -2.27 -7.55 15.67
C CYS A 434 -3.20 -6.89 16.69
N ALA A 435 -3.15 -5.56 16.84
CA ALA A 435 -3.99 -4.83 17.79
C ALA A 435 -5.49 -5.03 17.49
N SER A 436 -5.89 -4.92 16.22
CA SER A 436 -7.27 -5.16 15.78
C SER A 436 -7.73 -6.58 16.14
N ALA A 437 -6.88 -7.58 15.88
CA ALA A 437 -7.16 -8.96 16.23
C ALA A 437 -7.28 -9.18 17.75
N ASP A 438 -6.34 -8.62 18.52
CA ASP A 438 -6.31 -8.76 19.99
C ASP A 438 -7.51 -8.06 20.65
N HIS A 439 -7.94 -6.89 20.14
CA HIS A 439 -9.15 -6.20 20.58
C HIS A 439 -10.40 -7.05 20.32
N PHE A 440 -10.53 -7.62 19.11
CA PHE A 440 -11.66 -8.50 18.79
C PHE A 440 -11.70 -9.74 19.67
N LEU A 441 -10.55 -10.38 19.91
CA LEU A 441 -10.46 -11.57 20.77
C LEU A 441 -10.89 -11.29 22.22
N LYS A 442 -10.52 -10.13 22.77
CA LYS A 442 -10.95 -9.70 24.12
C LYS A 442 -12.48 -9.52 24.21
N ASN A 443 -13.11 -9.07 23.12
CA ASN A 443 -14.53 -8.73 23.08
C ASN A 443 -15.43 -9.79 22.41
N PHE A 444 -14.86 -10.90 21.95
CA PHE A 444 -15.53 -11.88 21.09
C PHE A 444 -16.88 -12.39 21.62
N ARG A 445 -17.00 -12.60 22.94
CA ARG A 445 -18.24 -13.06 23.58
C ARG A 445 -19.37 -12.04 23.50
N ASN A 446 -19.06 -10.76 23.61
CA ASN A 446 -20.06 -9.68 23.49
C ASN A 446 -20.56 -9.56 22.04
N VAL A 447 -19.67 -9.83 21.08
CA VAL A 447 -19.96 -9.72 19.65
C VAL A 447 -20.90 -10.83 19.15
N GLN A 448 -20.82 -12.05 19.69
CA GLN A 448 -21.76 -13.14 19.33
C GLN A 448 -23.22 -12.85 19.72
N SER A 449 -23.46 -11.90 20.63
CA SER A 449 -24.82 -11.53 21.07
C SER A 449 -25.57 -10.60 20.10
N MET A 450 -24.92 -10.09 19.04
CA MET A 450 -25.55 -9.20 18.04
C MET A 450 -26.48 -9.91 17.03
N GLY A 451 -26.89 -11.16 17.32
CA GLY A 451 -27.58 -12.07 16.40
C GLY A 451 -28.94 -11.60 15.84
N ASP A 452 -29.51 -10.50 16.31
CA ASP A 452 -30.87 -10.06 15.96
C ASP A 452 -30.97 -8.65 15.34
N ALA A 453 -29.85 -8.00 15.02
CA ALA A 453 -29.89 -6.65 14.43
C ALA A 453 -30.45 -6.66 13.00
N LYS A 454 -31.39 -5.75 12.70
CA LYS A 454 -32.00 -5.67 11.37
C LYS A 454 -30.99 -5.04 10.40
N GLU A 455 -30.65 -5.80 9.37
CA GLU A 455 -29.79 -5.34 8.28
C GLU A 455 -30.56 -4.36 7.38
N ILE A 456 -29.93 -3.24 7.04
CA ILE A 456 -30.42 -2.36 5.97
C ILE A 456 -30.15 -3.09 4.67
N ASP A 457 -31.17 -3.27 3.80
CA ASP A 457 -31.01 -4.02 2.53
C ASP A 457 -29.80 -3.48 1.74
N PRO A 458 -28.68 -4.22 1.69
CA PRO A 458 -27.45 -3.70 1.10
C PRO A 458 -27.51 -3.75 -0.43
N PHE A 459 -28.54 -4.37 -1.00
CA PHE A 459 -28.72 -4.56 -2.44
C PHE A 459 -29.68 -3.55 -3.07
N ALA A 460 -30.36 -2.73 -2.28
CA ALA A 460 -31.37 -1.79 -2.76
C ALA A 460 -30.81 -0.80 -3.83
N GLY A 461 -29.50 -0.52 -3.79
CA GLY A 461 -28.83 0.35 -4.75
C GLY A 461 -28.29 -0.32 -6.01
N LEU A 462 -28.38 -1.65 -6.15
CA LEU A 462 -27.78 -2.39 -7.26
C LEU A 462 -28.74 -2.52 -8.45
N LEU A 463 -29.03 -1.41 -9.13
CA LEU A 463 -30.05 -1.33 -10.19
C LEU A 463 -29.47 -1.35 -11.62
N GLY A 464 -28.23 -1.84 -11.77
CA GLY A 464 -27.51 -1.82 -13.05
C GLY A 464 -28.21 -2.63 -14.14
N PHE A 465 -28.30 -2.04 -15.34
CA PHE A 465 -28.99 -2.62 -16.50
C PHE A 465 -28.10 -2.77 -17.74
N ARG A 466 -26.84 -2.32 -17.68
CA ARG A 466 -25.83 -2.47 -18.75
C ARG A 466 -24.45 -2.80 -18.18
N GLU A 467 -23.45 -3.01 -19.03
CA GLU A 467 -22.05 -3.09 -18.60
C GLU A 467 -21.34 -1.74 -18.79
N ALA A 468 -20.33 -1.48 -17.96
CA ALA A 468 -19.43 -0.34 -18.13
C ALA A 468 -18.38 -0.69 -19.20
N SER A 469 -18.20 0.18 -20.19
CA SER A 469 -17.11 0.01 -21.16
C SER A 469 -15.75 0.30 -20.51
N VAL A 470 -14.70 -0.35 -21.01
CA VAL A 470 -13.31 -0.10 -20.57
C VAL A 470 -12.95 1.38 -20.72
N LYS A 471 -13.36 1.99 -21.83
CA LYS A 471 -13.11 3.41 -22.13
C LYS A 471 -13.74 4.36 -21.10
N GLU A 472 -15.00 4.13 -20.69
CA GLU A 472 -15.64 4.95 -19.66
C GLU A 472 -14.85 4.92 -18.33
N VAL A 473 -14.35 3.74 -17.94
CA VAL A 473 -13.57 3.56 -16.72
C VAL A 473 -12.19 4.24 -16.83
N GLU A 474 -11.50 4.04 -17.96
CA GLU A 474 -10.18 4.61 -18.22
C GLU A 474 -10.20 6.14 -18.29
N GLU A 475 -11.20 6.72 -18.95
CA GLU A 475 -11.34 8.18 -19.06
C GLU A 475 -11.51 8.84 -17.69
N LEU A 476 -12.35 8.25 -16.82
CA LEU A 476 -12.52 8.73 -15.44
C LEU A 476 -11.23 8.58 -14.62
N LEU A 477 -10.52 7.46 -14.77
CA LEU A 477 -9.29 7.22 -14.03
C LEU A 477 -8.18 8.19 -14.45
N GLN A 478 -7.96 8.35 -15.76
CA GLN A 478 -6.96 9.27 -16.30
C GLN A 478 -7.26 10.72 -15.96
N ALA A 479 -8.54 11.12 -15.97
CA ALA A 479 -8.95 12.45 -15.53
C ALA A 479 -8.63 12.67 -14.04
N THR A 480 -8.96 11.68 -13.19
CA THR A 480 -8.66 11.71 -11.75
C THR A 480 -7.16 11.83 -11.51
N GLN A 481 -6.36 10.96 -12.12
CA GLN A 481 -4.90 10.93 -12.01
C GLN A 481 -4.24 12.25 -12.44
N ARG A 482 -4.75 12.85 -13.51
CA ARG A 482 -4.28 14.15 -14.00
C ARG A 482 -4.62 15.27 -13.01
N ILE A 483 -5.87 15.35 -12.55
CA ILE A 483 -6.30 16.38 -11.59
C ILE A 483 -5.46 16.28 -10.31
N MET A 484 -5.29 15.08 -9.77
CA MET A 484 -4.52 14.84 -8.55
C MET A 484 -3.05 15.22 -8.72
N TRP A 485 -2.42 14.85 -9.85
CA TRP A 485 -1.02 15.20 -10.10
C TRP A 485 -0.80 16.71 -10.27
N GLU A 486 -1.66 17.37 -11.06
CA GLU A 486 -1.50 18.79 -11.40
C GLU A 486 -1.91 19.74 -10.27
N ASN A 487 -2.87 19.36 -9.42
CA ASN A 487 -3.50 20.30 -8.48
C ASN A 487 -3.39 19.88 -7.01
N VAL A 488 -3.09 18.60 -6.75
CA VAL A 488 -2.98 18.03 -5.39
C VAL A 488 -1.66 17.24 -5.27
N GLY A 489 -0.67 17.61 -6.08
CA GLY A 489 0.63 16.97 -6.15
C GLY A 489 1.58 17.38 -5.01
N PRO A 490 2.89 17.23 -5.22
CA PRO A 490 3.93 17.62 -4.26
C PRO A 490 3.98 19.13 -3.98
N LEU A 491 3.63 19.94 -4.98
CA LEU A 491 3.48 21.39 -4.91
C LEU A 491 2.01 21.71 -5.13
N ARG A 492 1.45 22.60 -4.30
CA ARG A 492 0.01 22.93 -4.32
C ARG A 492 -0.18 24.42 -4.28
N THR A 493 -1.26 24.91 -4.87
CA THR A 493 -1.77 26.26 -4.63
C THR A 493 -3.20 26.21 -4.15
N VAL A 494 -3.67 27.24 -3.45
CA VAL A 494 -5.07 27.31 -2.99
C VAL A 494 -6.03 27.22 -4.18
N ARG A 495 -5.76 27.95 -5.27
CA ARG A 495 -6.56 27.89 -6.50
C ARG A 495 -6.54 26.50 -7.15
N GLY A 496 -5.37 25.86 -7.20
CA GLY A 496 -5.23 24.49 -7.71
C GLY A 496 -6.09 23.52 -6.91
N MET A 497 -5.97 23.52 -5.58
CA MET A 497 -6.75 22.63 -4.71
C MET A 497 -8.26 22.88 -4.83
N ALA A 498 -8.71 24.14 -4.89
CA ALA A 498 -10.11 24.47 -5.10
C ALA A 498 -10.65 23.92 -6.44
N LYS A 499 -9.88 24.10 -7.52
CA LYS A 499 -10.18 23.54 -8.84
C LYS A 499 -10.20 22.01 -8.83
N ALA A 500 -9.34 21.37 -8.04
CA ALA A 500 -9.34 19.92 -7.87
C ALA A 500 -10.65 19.43 -7.22
N VAL A 501 -11.06 20.05 -6.13
CA VAL A 501 -12.32 19.71 -5.42
C VAL A 501 -13.53 19.85 -6.35
N GLU A 502 -13.61 20.95 -7.10
CA GLU A 502 -14.69 21.17 -8.07
C GLU A 502 -14.72 20.05 -9.13
N LYS A 503 -13.59 19.80 -9.80
CA LYS A 503 -13.51 18.80 -10.87
C LYS A 503 -13.75 17.38 -10.37
N LEU A 504 -13.21 17.02 -9.21
CA LEU A 504 -13.40 15.69 -8.61
C LEU A 504 -14.86 15.50 -8.18
N THR A 505 -15.55 16.55 -7.75
CA THR A 505 -17.00 16.50 -7.49
C THR A 505 -17.78 16.18 -8.77
N GLN A 506 -17.42 16.79 -9.90
CA GLN A 506 -18.05 16.47 -11.19
C GLN A 506 -17.73 15.04 -11.67
N LEU A 507 -16.51 14.55 -11.43
CA LEU A 507 -16.15 13.17 -11.73
C LEU A 507 -16.89 12.18 -10.82
N GLU A 508 -17.12 12.51 -9.56
CA GLU A 508 -17.84 11.65 -8.61
C GLU A 508 -19.28 11.44 -9.07
N ILE A 509 -19.95 12.51 -9.52
CA ILE A 509 -21.30 12.43 -10.10
C ILE A 509 -21.32 11.48 -11.31
N LYS A 510 -20.31 11.56 -12.19
CA LYS A 510 -20.20 10.67 -13.36
C LYS A 510 -19.93 9.22 -12.95
N ALA A 511 -19.03 9.00 -11.99
CA ALA A 511 -18.70 7.68 -11.49
C ALA A 511 -19.88 7.01 -10.77
N ASP A 512 -20.64 7.78 -9.98
CA ASP A 512 -21.86 7.30 -9.34
C ASP A 512 -22.97 7.01 -10.35
N LYS A 513 -23.11 7.84 -11.40
CA LYS A 513 -24.03 7.55 -12.51
C LYS A 513 -23.65 6.25 -13.20
N LEU A 514 -22.37 6.07 -13.53
CA LEU A 514 -21.86 4.83 -14.14
C LEU A 514 -22.16 3.62 -13.24
N TYR A 515 -21.91 3.73 -11.93
CA TYR A 515 -22.19 2.68 -10.96
C TYR A 515 -23.68 2.32 -10.85
N ARG A 516 -24.59 3.31 -10.95
CA ARG A 516 -26.04 3.05 -10.93
C ARG A 516 -26.56 2.40 -12.20
N GLU A 517 -26.05 2.80 -13.36
CA GLU A 517 -26.49 2.28 -14.66
C GLU A 517 -25.89 0.91 -14.96
N CYS A 518 -24.69 0.63 -14.46
CA CYS A 518 -23.95 -0.57 -14.80
C CYS A 518 -24.10 -1.68 -13.75
N VAL A 519 -24.08 -2.92 -14.21
CA VAL A 519 -23.85 -4.08 -13.36
C VAL A 519 -22.52 -3.87 -12.63
N VAL A 520 -22.51 -4.16 -11.33
CA VAL A 520 -21.31 -3.96 -10.51
C VAL A 520 -20.23 -4.94 -10.95
N THR A 521 -19.06 -4.40 -11.28
CA THR A 521 -17.85 -5.13 -11.60
C THR A 521 -16.71 -4.57 -10.76
N ARG A 522 -15.56 -5.25 -10.76
CA ARG A 522 -14.35 -4.73 -10.11
C ARG A 522 -13.96 -3.36 -10.68
N GLN A 523 -14.14 -3.17 -11.97
CA GLN A 523 -13.80 -1.93 -12.67
C GLN A 523 -14.74 -0.79 -12.30
N SER A 524 -16.07 -0.99 -12.35
CA SER A 524 -17.04 0.05 -12.03
C SER A 524 -17.03 0.44 -10.55
N ALA A 525 -16.87 -0.54 -9.65
CA ALA A 525 -16.65 -0.26 -8.23
C ALA A 525 -15.30 0.44 -7.97
N GLY A 526 -14.23 -0.04 -8.60
CA GLY A 526 -12.89 0.48 -8.41
C GLY A 526 -12.74 1.94 -8.83
N ILE A 527 -13.36 2.36 -9.95
CA ILE A 527 -13.30 3.76 -10.38
C ILE A 527 -14.12 4.69 -9.48
N ARG A 528 -15.29 4.24 -9.04
CA ARG A 528 -16.10 4.96 -8.04
C ARG A 528 -15.30 5.21 -6.76
N ASN A 529 -14.58 4.19 -6.30
CA ASN A 529 -13.70 4.29 -5.13
C ASN A 529 -12.51 5.24 -5.37
N ALA A 530 -11.85 5.15 -6.53
CA ALA A 530 -10.71 6.00 -6.87
C ALA A 530 -11.08 7.49 -6.85
N VAL A 531 -12.21 7.86 -7.48
CA VAL A 531 -12.68 9.25 -7.52
C VAL A 531 -13.06 9.74 -6.12
N ARG A 532 -13.74 8.91 -5.33
CA ARG A 532 -14.08 9.24 -3.94
C ARG A 532 -12.83 9.49 -3.09
N ALA A 533 -11.87 8.59 -3.12
CA ALA A 533 -10.62 8.73 -2.36
C ALA A 533 -9.83 9.99 -2.78
N ALA A 534 -9.72 10.24 -4.08
CA ALA A 534 -9.10 11.46 -4.61
C ALA A 534 -9.80 12.74 -4.11
N LYS A 535 -11.13 12.75 -4.12
CA LYS A 535 -11.93 13.88 -3.62
C LYS A 535 -11.68 14.15 -2.13
N GLU A 536 -11.62 13.12 -1.29
CA GLU A 536 -11.33 13.27 0.15
C GLU A 536 -9.95 13.87 0.40
N ILE A 537 -8.94 13.45 -0.38
CA ILE A 537 -7.59 14.03 -0.32
C ILE A 537 -7.64 15.52 -0.70
N ALA A 538 -8.32 15.86 -1.80
CA ALA A 538 -8.41 17.23 -2.29
C ALA A 538 -9.13 18.16 -1.30
N ILE A 539 -10.23 17.69 -0.69
CA ILE A 539 -10.98 18.44 0.33
C ILE A 539 -10.10 18.69 1.55
N SER A 540 -9.44 17.64 2.07
CA SER A 540 -8.56 17.78 3.23
C SER A 540 -7.37 18.70 2.95
N ALA A 541 -6.82 18.66 1.73
CA ALA A 541 -5.74 19.54 1.32
C ALA A 541 -6.20 21.00 1.24
N LEU A 542 -7.38 21.27 0.66
CA LEU A 542 -7.93 22.62 0.57
C LEU A 542 -8.26 23.21 1.96
N ASN A 543 -8.78 22.38 2.87
CA ASN A 543 -9.14 22.79 4.22
C ASN A 543 -7.94 22.95 5.17
N SER A 544 -6.73 22.62 4.72
CA SER A 544 -5.49 22.76 5.46
C SER A 544 -4.70 23.95 4.90
N PRO A 545 -4.74 25.15 5.52
CA PRO A 545 -4.08 26.33 4.96
C PRO A 545 -2.57 26.40 5.27
N VAL A 546 -2.02 25.44 6.02
CA VAL A 546 -0.64 25.49 6.54
C VAL A 546 0.23 24.44 5.84
N SER A 547 1.37 24.88 5.30
CA SER A 547 2.40 23.99 4.78
C SER A 547 3.09 23.24 5.91
N VAL A 548 2.94 21.90 5.94
CA VAL A 548 3.59 21.00 6.91
C VAL A 548 3.94 19.69 6.22
N GLY A 549 5.20 19.25 6.36
CA GLY A 549 5.69 17.98 5.81
C GLY A 549 5.40 17.82 4.31
N THR A 550 4.67 16.76 3.95
CA THR A 550 4.35 16.46 2.54
C THR A 550 3.22 17.32 1.95
N HIS A 551 2.59 18.18 2.76
CA HIS A 551 1.63 19.18 2.30
C HIS A 551 2.32 20.53 2.18
N TYR A 552 2.56 20.98 0.95
CA TYR A 552 3.31 22.20 0.68
C TYR A 552 2.53 23.13 -0.27
N ILE A 553 2.13 24.28 0.25
CA ILE A 553 1.41 25.32 -0.47
C ILE A 553 2.39 26.41 -0.91
N ILE A 554 2.40 26.71 -2.20
CA ILE A 554 3.11 27.84 -2.81
C ILE A 554 2.11 28.92 -3.23
N GLN A 555 2.60 30.14 -3.42
CA GLN A 555 1.78 31.24 -3.94
C GLN A 555 1.34 30.95 -5.38
N ASP A 556 0.13 31.38 -5.74
CA ASP A 556 -0.31 31.39 -7.13
C ASP A 556 0.62 32.33 -7.93
N GLN A 557 1.29 31.80 -8.96
CA GLN A 557 2.09 32.59 -9.91
C GLN A 557 1.20 33.35 -10.90
#